data_AF-A0A3S1ATE6-F1
#
_entry.id   AF-A0A3S1ATE6-F1
#
_cell.length_a   1.000
_cell.length_b   1.000
_cell.length_c   1.000
_cell.angle_alpha   90.00
_cell.angle_beta   90.00
_cell.angle_gamma   90.00
#
_symmetry.space_group_name_H-M   'P 1'
#
loop_
_entity.id
_entity.type
_entity.pdbx_description
1 polymer ?
#
loop_
_entity_poly.entity_id
_entity_poly.type
_entity_poly.pdbx_seq_one_letter_code
_entity_poly.pdbx_strand_id
1 'polypeptide(L)' 'MQQPQYRLRIDDLRAFYDVNYTNDGDGIVEILRIREKSEAMKWLTEFGRREE' A
#
# COMPACT_ATOMS: atom_id res chain seq x y z
N MET A 1 11.57 -6.12 -2.46
CA MET A 1 10.20 -5.69 -2.83
C MET A 1 9.44 -5.33 -1.55
N GLN A 2 9.37 -4.06 -1.16
CA GLN A 2 8.63 -3.65 0.05
C GLN A 2 7.90 -2.31 -0.16
N GLN A 3 7.49 -2.02 -1.39
CA GLN A 3 6.65 -0.85 -1.68
C GLN A 3 5.23 -1.30 -1.96
N PRO A 4 4.22 -0.63 -1.37
CA PRO A 4 2.83 -0.88 -1.73
C PRO A 4 2.63 -0.57 -3.21
N GLN A 5 2.17 -1.56 -3.96
CA GLN A 5 1.89 -1.44 -5.38
C GLN A 5 0.63 -0.61 -5.64
N TYR A 6 -0.30 -0.62 -4.68
CA TYR A 6 -1.58 0.07 -4.83
C TYR A 6 -1.90 0.98 -3.66
N ARG A 7 -2.65 2.04 -3.95
CA ARG A 7 -3.14 3.00 -2.97
C ARG A 7 -4.58 3.38 -3.26
N LEU A 8 -5.46 3.03 -2.34
CA LEU A 8 -6.86 3.46 -2.34
C LEU A 8 -6.99 4.80 -1.58
N ARG A 9 -7.80 5.71 -2.13
CA ARG A 9 -8.11 7.01 -1.54
C ARG A 9 -9.57 7.00 -1.09
N ILE A 10 -9.79 7.17 0.21
CA ILE A 10 -11.13 7.22 0.81
C ILE A 10 -11.15 8.53 1.60
N ASP A 11 -11.76 9.57 1.06
CA ASP A 11 -11.75 10.92 1.66
C ASP A 11 -10.32 11.34 2.11
N ASP A 12 -10.14 11.52 3.41
CA ASP A 12 -8.86 11.88 4.04
C ASP A 12 -8.02 10.68 4.48
N LEU A 13 -8.43 9.45 4.18
CA LEU A 13 -7.66 8.23 4.41
C LEU A 13 -6.96 7.75 3.14
N ARG A 14 -5.79 7.15 3.33
CA ARG A 14 -4.97 6.47 2.33
C ARG A 14 -4.72 5.06 2.83
N ALA A 15 -5.30 4.09 2.12
CA ALA A 15 -5.02 2.68 2.34
C ALA A 15 -4.00 2.22 1.30
N PHE A 16 -2.92 1.64 1.77
CA PHE A 16 -1.86 1.05 0.97
C PHE A 16 -2.02 -0.46 1.01
N TYR A 17 -2.00 -1.11 -0.15
CA TYR A 17 -2.27 -2.52 -0.24
C TYR A 17 -1.53 -3.15 -1.41
N ASP A 18 -1.33 -4.46 -1.31
CA ASP A 18 -0.86 -5.31 -2.38
C ASP A 18 -1.94 -6.33 -2.75
N VAL A 19 -1.90 -6.79 -4.00
CA VAL A 19 -2.77 -7.85 -4.49
C VAL A 19 -1.89 -9.04 -4.84
N ASN A 20 -2.08 -10.12 -4.11
CA ASN A 20 -1.40 -11.38 -4.35
C ASN A 20 -2.40 -12.33 -4.99
N TYR A 21 -2.06 -12.86 -6.16
CA TYR A 21 -2.86 -13.88 -6.83
C TYR A 21 -2.32 -15.25 -6.47
N THR A 22 -3.20 -16.16 -6.06
CA THR A 22 -2.86 -17.57 -5.96
C THR A 22 -2.83 -18.18 -7.36
N ASN A 23 -2.13 -19.31 -7.51
CA ASN A 23 -2.04 -20.01 -8.80
C ASN A 23 -3.41 -20.52 -9.30
N ASP A 24 -4.38 -20.62 -8.40
CA ASP A 24 -5.75 -21.06 -8.68
C ASP A 24 -6.68 -19.89 -9.09
N GLY A 25 -6.14 -18.67 -9.20
CA GLY A 25 -6.86 -17.49 -9.69
C GLY A 25 -7.54 -16.64 -8.61
N ASP A 26 -7.47 -17.04 -7.34
CA ASP A 26 -8.00 -16.27 -6.23
C ASP A 26 -7.08 -15.08 -5.90
N GLY A 27 -7.67 -13.90 -5.73
CA GLY A 27 -6.97 -12.68 -5.35
C GLY A 27 -7.09 -12.40 -3.86
N ILE A 28 -5.96 -12.29 -3.16
CA ILE A 28 -5.90 -11.82 -1.78
C ILE A 28 -5.42 -10.38 -1.77
N VAL A 29 -6.22 -9.50 -1.16
CA VAL A 29 -5.82 -8.11 -0.89
C VAL A 29 -5.18 -8.04 0.48
N GLU A 30 -3.90 -7.69 0.53
CA GLU A 30 -3.17 -7.46 1.77
C GLU A 30 -3.12 -5.97 2.07
N ILE A 31 -3.78 -5.53 3.14
CA ILE A 31 -3.72 -4.14 3.59
C ILE A 31 -2.43 -3.94 4.37
N LEU A 32 -1.50 -3.21 3.77
CA LEU A 32 -0.20 -2.92 4.38
C LEU A 32 -0.34 -1.86 5.48
N ARG A 33 -1.04 -0.75 5.18
CA ARG A 33 -1.31 0.34 6.14
C ARG A 33 -2.53 1.16 5.75
N ILE A 34 -3.17 1.77 6.75
CA ILE A 34 -4.18 2.82 6.60
C ILE A 34 -3.67 4.06 7.34
N ARG A 35 -3.62 5.20 6.66
CA ARG A 35 -3.10 6.46 7.19
C ARG A 35 -3.96 7.63 6.78
N GLU A 36 -3.90 8.71 7.54
CA GLU A 36 -4.47 9.99 7.09
C GLU A 36 -3.64 10.58 5.93
N LYS A 37 -4.30 11.41 5.13
CA LYS A 37 -3.72 12.13 3.99
C LYS A 37 -2.52 12.97 4.41
N SER A 38 -2.59 13.60 5.58
CA SER A 38 -1.55 14.43 6.18
C SER A 38 -0.29 13.62 6.50
N GLU A 39 -0.44 12.34 6.88
CA GLU A 39 0.64 11.47 7.32
C GLU A 39 1.19 10.56 6.19
N ALA A 40 0.36 10.30 5.17
CA ALA A 40 0.70 9.40 4.08
C ALA A 40 1.98 9.80 3.34
N MET A 41 2.25 11.11 3.19
CA MET A 41 3.47 11.59 2.54
C MET A 41 4.71 11.34 3.38
N LYS A 42 4.64 11.54 4.71
CA LYS A 42 5.75 11.24 5.63
C LYS A 42 6.08 9.75 5.59
N TRP A 43 5.06 8.92 5.63
CA TRP A 43 5.21 7.47 5.57
C TRP A 43 5.83 6.99 4.25
N LEU A 44 5.43 7.56 3.10
CA LEU A 44 6.06 7.27 1.82
C LEU A 44 7.52 7.74 1.76
N THR A 45 7.89 8.81 2.45
CA THR A 45 9.29 9.25 2.52
C THR A 45 10.16 8.30 3.35
N GLU A 46 9.62 7.77 4.45
CA GLU A 46 10.35 6.85 5.34
C GLU A 46 10.44 5.43 4.79
N PHE A 47 9.36 4.91 4.20
CA PHE A 47 9.23 3.50 3.83
C PHE A 47 9.10 3.26 2.32
N GLY A 48 9.05 4.32 1.50
CA GLY A 48 8.90 4.22 0.05
C GLY A 48 10.19 4.13 -0.75
N ARG A 49 11.36 3.83 -0.13
CA ARG A 49 12.61 3.68 -0.89
C ARG A 49 12.72 2.30 -1.54
N ARG A 50 13.21 2.28 -2.78
CA ARG A 50 13.54 1.09 -3.56
C ARG A 50 14.95 0.68 -3.12
N GLU A 51 15.14 -0.53 -2.61
CA GLU A 51 16.49 -1.11 -2.68
C GLU A 51 16.72 -1.46 -4.16
N GLU A 52 17.81 -0.93 -4.72
CA GLU A 52 18.25 -1.11 -6.11
C GLU A 52 18.51 -2.58 -6.46
#